data_AF-A0A6P1EZA6-F1
#
_entry.id   AF-A0A6P1EZA6-F1
#
_cell.length_a   1.000
_cell.length_b   1.000
_cell.length_c   1.000
_cell.angle_alpha   90.00
_cell.angle_beta   90.00
_cell.angle_gamma   90.00
#
_symmetry.space_group_name_H-M   'P 1'
#
loop_
_entity.id
_entity.type
_entity.pdbx_description
1 polymer ?
#
loop_
_entity_poly.entity_id
_entity_poly.type
_entity_poly.pdbx_seq_one_letter_code
_entity_poly.pdbx_strand_id
1 'polypeptide(L)'
;MTPEVDGMATLCVLAPATAVLGAYDRADRMARSVRDGGDDERTLSQLRADVVTDLLCDGDVAGTFPEGVERPEPTFVPGVRAEVRVTMTAGAALGLDDTPADLDGYGPIPAGVAQNLAFASLTRVITEPDTGAVVSVGRTHRLPPARMRLHL
;
A
#
# COMPACT_ATOMS: atom_id res chain seq x y z
N MET A 1 10.78 -8.42 -0.56
CA MET A 1 9.85 -7.71 -1.44
C MET A 1 10.66 -7.20 -2.63
N THR A 2 10.11 -7.30 -3.83
CA THR A 2 10.77 -6.92 -5.08
C THR A 2 9.88 -5.89 -5.80
N PRO A 3 10.40 -4.71 -6.15
CA PRO A 3 9.64 -3.71 -6.90
C PRO A 3 9.37 -4.18 -8.34
N GLU A 4 8.27 -3.75 -8.92
CA GLU A 4 7.80 -4.08 -10.27
C GLU A 4 7.40 -2.80 -11.04
N VAL A 5 6.93 -2.97 -12.28
CA VAL A 5 6.37 -1.86 -13.07
C VAL A 5 5.13 -1.27 -12.40
N ASP A 6 4.80 -0.03 -12.79
CA ASP A 6 3.57 0.67 -12.38
C ASP A 6 3.41 0.91 -10.87
N GLY A 7 4.51 0.92 -10.12
CA GLY A 7 4.48 1.14 -8.66
C GLY A 7 3.99 -0.08 -7.86
N MET A 8 3.99 -1.26 -8.48
CA MET A 8 3.60 -2.52 -7.86
C MET A 8 4.79 -3.24 -7.21
N ALA A 9 4.55 -4.12 -6.24
CA ALA A 9 5.62 -4.91 -5.64
C ALA A 9 5.18 -6.34 -5.37
N THR A 10 6.12 -7.28 -5.46
CA THR A 10 5.90 -8.68 -5.14
C THR A 10 6.45 -9.00 -3.74
N LEU A 11 5.64 -9.70 -2.93
CA LEU A 11 6.04 -10.30 -1.65
C LEU A 11 5.90 -11.83 -1.74
N CYS A 12 7.00 -12.55 -1.48
CA CYS A 12 7.01 -14.01 -1.48
C CYS A 12 7.09 -14.55 -0.04
N VAL A 13 6.28 -15.58 0.26
CA VAL A 13 6.29 -16.29 1.55
C VAL A 13 6.77 -17.72 1.34
N LEU A 14 7.84 -18.12 2.04
CA LEU A 14 8.31 -19.50 2.08
C LEU A 14 7.96 -20.10 3.45
N ALA A 15 7.12 -21.13 3.44
CA ALA A 15 6.60 -21.78 4.64
C ALA A 15 6.26 -23.27 4.35
N PRO A 16 5.92 -24.09 5.36
CA PRO A 16 5.48 -25.46 5.13
C PRO A 16 4.32 -25.52 4.13
N ALA A 17 4.35 -26.50 3.21
CA ALA A 17 3.40 -26.59 2.10
C ALA A 17 1.92 -26.60 2.56
N THR A 18 1.64 -27.26 3.69
CA THR A 18 0.29 -27.31 4.29
C THR A 18 -0.20 -25.94 4.74
N ALA A 19 0.68 -25.11 5.31
CA ALA A 19 0.35 -23.76 5.72
C ALA A 19 0.11 -22.85 4.49
N VAL A 20 0.94 -22.99 3.46
CA VAL A 20 0.79 -22.22 2.20
C VAL A 20 -0.52 -22.59 1.50
N LEU A 21 -0.85 -23.88 1.41
CA LEU A 21 -2.12 -24.34 0.82
C LEU A 21 -3.32 -23.81 1.62
N GLY A 22 -3.30 -23.92 2.95
CA GLY A 22 -4.38 -23.40 3.80
C GLY A 22 -4.57 -21.88 3.67
N ALA A 23 -3.47 -21.12 3.59
CA ALA A 23 -3.51 -19.68 3.36
C ALA A 23 -4.10 -19.33 1.98
N TYR A 24 -3.67 -20.05 0.94
CA TYR A 24 -4.18 -19.87 -0.41
C TYR A 24 -5.68 -20.19 -0.51
N ASP A 25 -6.14 -21.31 0.05
CA ASP A 25 -7.55 -21.70 0.04
C ASP A 25 -8.43 -20.70 0.79
N ARG A 26 -7.92 -20.13 1.89
CA ARG A 26 -8.60 -19.04 2.60
C ARG A 26 -8.74 -17.80 1.72
N ALA A 27 -7.64 -17.36 1.10
CA ALA A 27 -7.66 -16.20 0.20
C ALA A 27 -8.59 -16.43 -1.00
N ASP A 28 -8.57 -17.62 -1.59
CA ASP A 28 -9.43 -17.98 -2.73
C ASP A 28 -10.92 -17.96 -2.36
N ARG A 29 -11.27 -18.50 -1.18
CA ARG A 29 -12.65 -18.44 -0.65
C ARG A 29 -13.13 -17.01 -0.45
N MET A 30 -12.29 -16.17 0.15
CA MET A 30 -12.59 -14.76 0.39
C MET A 30 -12.73 -13.98 -0.92
N ALA A 31 -11.82 -14.18 -1.88
CA ALA A 31 -11.89 -13.55 -3.19
C ALA A 31 -13.18 -13.92 -3.95
N ARG A 32 -13.61 -15.19 -3.89
CA ARG A 32 -14.91 -15.62 -4.43
C ARG A 32 -16.08 -14.94 -3.73
N SER A 33 -16.06 -14.82 -2.40
CA SER A 33 -17.13 -14.13 -1.68
C SER A 33 -17.23 -12.64 -2.03
N VAL A 34 -16.10 -11.97 -2.30
CA VAL A 34 -16.08 -10.58 -2.77
C VAL A 34 -16.67 -10.49 -4.18
N ARG A 35 -16.28 -11.41 -5.07
CA ARG A 35 -16.81 -11.52 -6.44
C ARG A 35 -18.32 -11.74 -6.46
N ASP A 36 -18.82 -12.65 -5.64
CA ASP A 36 -20.25 -12.99 -5.59
C ASP A 36 -21.10 -11.86 -4.97
N GLY A 37 -20.47 -10.88 -4.32
CA GLY A 37 -21.12 -9.73 -3.69
C GLY A 37 -21.54 -8.60 -4.64
N GLY A 38 -21.22 -8.66 -5.94
CA GLY A 38 -21.64 -7.67 -6.94
C GLY A 38 -21.08 -7.90 -8.35
N ASP A 39 -21.37 -7.00 -9.29
CA ASP A 39 -20.79 -6.99 -10.64
C ASP A 39 -19.33 -6.47 -10.60
N ASP A 40 -18.46 -7.20 -9.91
CA ASP A 40 -17.03 -6.95 -9.94
C ASP A 40 -16.45 -7.62 -11.21
N GLU A 41 -15.77 -6.86 -12.07
CA GLU A 41 -15.20 -7.38 -13.34
C GLU A 41 -13.73 -7.84 -13.22
N ARG A 42 -13.06 -7.59 -12.09
CA ARG A 42 -11.63 -7.95 -11.87
C ARG A 42 -11.39 -9.45 -12.00
N THR A 43 -10.17 -9.92 -12.14
CA THR A 43 -9.89 -11.38 -12.12
C THR A 43 -9.87 -11.91 -10.68
N LEU A 44 -10.12 -13.21 -10.48
CA LEU A 44 -9.93 -13.83 -9.16
C LEU A 44 -8.50 -13.68 -8.63
N SER A 45 -7.50 -13.62 -9.50
CA SER A 45 -6.12 -13.35 -9.08
C SER A 45 -5.94 -11.94 -8.53
N GLN A 46 -6.56 -10.93 -9.15
CA GLN A 46 -6.57 -9.56 -8.62
C GLN A 46 -7.29 -9.50 -7.27
N LEU A 47 -8.46 -10.13 -7.15
CA LEU A 47 -9.20 -10.17 -5.89
C LEU A 47 -8.45 -10.91 -4.78
N ARG A 48 -7.74 -12.01 -5.10
CA ARG A 48 -6.87 -12.69 -4.12
C ARG A 48 -5.71 -11.80 -3.67
N ALA A 49 -5.11 -11.04 -4.59
CA ALA A 49 -4.04 -10.11 -4.24
C ALA A 49 -4.53 -9.03 -3.27
N ASP A 50 -5.71 -8.47 -3.52
CA ASP A 50 -6.35 -7.50 -2.63
C ASP A 50 -6.64 -8.11 -1.25
N VAL A 51 -7.32 -9.26 -1.21
CA VAL A 51 -7.65 -9.96 0.04
C VAL A 51 -6.39 -10.27 0.87
N VAL A 52 -5.32 -10.75 0.23
CA VAL A 52 -4.07 -11.04 0.94
C VAL A 52 -3.44 -9.76 1.46
N THR A 53 -3.47 -8.68 0.68
CA THR A 53 -2.94 -7.38 1.09
C THR A 53 -3.72 -6.83 2.29
N ASP A 54 -5.05 -6.87 2.25
CA ASP A 54 -5.92 -6.43 3.34
C ASP A 54 -5.68 -7.26 4.62
N LEU A 55 -5.54 -8.58 4.49
CA LEU A 55 -5.22 -9.45 5.62
C LEU A 55 -3.84 -9.17 6.24
N LEU A 56 -2.87 -8.73 5.45
CA LEU A 56 -1.52 -8.41 5.94
C LEU A 56 -1.44 -7.00 6.53
N CYS A 57 -2.18 -6.04 5.96
CA CYS A 57 -2.16 -4.63 6.37
C CYS A 57 -3.11 -4.34 7.55
N ASP A 58 -4.28 -4.99 7.58
CA ASP A 58 -5.35 -4.71 8.53
C ASP A 58 -5.84 -5.97 9.28
N GLY A 59 -5.37 -7.17 8.92
CA GLY A 59 -5.79 -8.41 9.57
C GLY A 59 -5.13 -8.63 10.94
N ASP A 60 -5.92 -9.14 11.88
CA ASP A 60 -5.43 -9.54 13.21
C ASP A 60 -4.71 -10.89 13.14
N VAL A 61 -3.44 -10.91 13.54
CA VAL A 61 -2.67 -12.14 13.68
C VAL A 61 -2.67 -12.58 15.15
N ALA A 62 -3.60 -13.47 15.49
CA ALA A 62 -3.42 -14.31 16.67
C ALA A 62 -2.33 -15.34 16.29
N GLY A 63 -1.09 -15.12 16.72
CA GLY A 63 0.07 -15.94 16.34
C GLY A 63 -0.24 -17.44 16.25
N THR A 64 0.20 -18.09 15.16
CA THR A 64 0.06 -19.55 15.02
C THR A 64 1.18 -20.21 15.81
N PHE A 65 0.82 -20.87 16.90
CA PHE A 65 1.74 -21.70 17.69
C PHE A 65 1.55 -23.18 17.31
N PRO A 66 2.63 -23.97 17.20
CA PRO A 66 2.51 -25.42 17.03
C PRO A 66 1.71 -26.04 18.18
N GLU A 67 0.90 -27.06 17.87
CA GLU A 67 0.08 -27.76 18.86
C GLU A 67 0.96 -28.34 19.99
N GLY A 68 0.60 -28.08 21.25
CA GLY A 68 1.26 -28.63 22.44
C GLY A 68 2.20 -27.69 23.19
N VAL A 69 2.40 -26.45 22.74
CA VAL A 69 3.10 -25.41 23.51
C VAL A 69 2.07 -24.53 24.21
N GLU A 70 2.23 -24.26 25.52
CA GLU A 70 1.39 -23.30 26.24
C GLU A 70 1.30 -22.01 25.42
N ARG A 71 0.07 -21.61 25.05
CA ARG A 71 -0.17 -20.37 24.32
C ARG A 71 0.41 -19.22 25.15
N PRO A 72 1.45 -18.50 24.69
CA PRO A 72 1.68 -17.16 25.18
C PRO A 72 0.40 -16.36 24.92
N GLU A 73 0.06 -15.40 25.78
CA GLU A 73 -1.04 -14.48 25.46
C GLU A 73 -0.81 -13.93 24.04
N PRO A 74 -1.85 -13.91 23.19
CA PRO A 74 -1.70 -13.48 21.81
C PRO A 74 -0.98 -12.13 21.82
N THR A 75 0.21 -12.07 21.22
CA THR A 75 0.87 -10.79 20.98
C THR A 75 0.06 -10.13 19.89
N PHE A 76 -0.95 -9.37 20.31
CA PHE A 76 -1.80 -8.60 19.43
C PHE A 76 -0.90 -7.52 18.81
N VAL A 77 -0.41 -7.80 17.60
CA VAL A 77 0.20 -6.79 16.76
C VAL A 77 -0.91 -6.39 15.79
N PRO A 78 -1.57 -5.22 15.99
CA PRO A 78 -2.49 -4.71 14.98
C PRO A 78 -1.75 -4.60 13.64
N GLY A 79 -2.47 -4.82 12.54
CA GLY A 79 -1.91 -4.73 11.19
C GLY A 79 -1.07 -3.45 11.00
N VAL A 80 0.10 -3.60 10.36
CA VAL A 80 1.05 -2.50 10.19
C VAL A 80 0.56 -1.58 9.08
N ARG A 81 0.06 -0.40 9.45
CA ARG A 81 -0.07 0.70 8.49
C ARG A 81 1.32 1.25 8.19
N ALA A 82 1.81 1.01 6.99
CA ALA A 82 3.07 1.57 6.54
C ALA A 82 2.98 3.11 6.48
N GLU A 83 3.87 3.81 7.20
CA GLU A 83 4.13 5.22 6.94
C GLU A 83 5.05 5.31 5.71
N VAL A 84 4.49 5.72 4.57
CA VAL A 84 5.24 5.90 3.33
C VAL A 84 5.54 7.38 3.10
N ARG A 85 6.78 7.68 2.71
CA ARG A 85 7.19 9.02 2.28
C ARG A 85 7.34 9.05 0.77
N VAL A 86 6.72 10.04 0.16
CA VAL A 86 6.71 10.22 -1.29
C VAL A 86 7.17 11.63 -1.63
N THR A 87 8.11 11.75 -2.54
CA THR A 87 8.65 13.01 -3.06
C THR A 87 8.21 13.19 -4.51
N MET A 88 7.58 14.32 -4.83
CA MET A 88 7.09 14.59 -6.20
C MET A 88 7.06 16.08 -6.50
N THR A 89 6.94 16.44 -7.78
CA THR A 89 6.74 17.82 -8.20
C THR A 89 5.36 18.33 -7.77
N ALA A 90 5.24 19.65 -7.60
CA ALA A 90 3.96 20.26 -7.27
C ALA A 90 2.91 20.06 -8.39
N GLY A 91 3.34 20.03 -9.66
CA GLY A 91 2.45 19.78 -10.79
C GLY A 91 1.92 18.34 -10.79
N ALA A 92 2.78 17.34 -10.59
CA ALA A 92 2.36 15.94 -10.41
C ALA A 92 1.44 15.74 -9.20
N ALA A 93 1.68 16.43 -8.08
CA ALA A 93 0.81 16.37 -6.90
C ALA A 93 -0.59 16.96 -7.15
N LEU A 94 -0.69 17.94 -8.05
CA LEU A 94 -1.93 18.61 -8.44
C LEU A 94 -2.60 17.95 -9.66
N GLY A 95 -1.99 16.94 -10.27
CA GLY A 95 -2.48 16.30 -11.50
C GLY A 95 -2.35 17.20 -12.74
N LEU A 96 -1.41 18.16 -12.72
CA LEU A 96 -1.12 19.06 -13.84
C LEU A 96 -0.13 18.46 -14.84
N ASP A 97 0.65 17.48 -14.41
CA ASP A 97 1.58 16.70 -15.23
C ASP A 97 1.73 15.28 -14.67
N ASP A 98 2.30 14.38 -15.49
CA ASP A 98 2.51 12.97 -15.16
C ASP A 98 3.96 12.67 -14.72
N THR A 99 4.68 13.68 -14.20
CA THR A 99 6.07 13.47 -13.75
C THR A 99 6.10 12.41 -12.65
N PRO A 100 6.91 11.34 -12.79
CA PRO A 100 7.00 10.29 -11.77
C PRO A 100 7.37 10.84 -10.39
N ALA A 101 6.82 10.22 -9.35
CA ALA A 101 7.15 10.50 -7.96
C ALA A 101 8.17 9.48 -7.44
N ASP A 102 8.98 9.83 -6.46
CA ASP A 102 9.87 8.90 -5.77
C ASP A 102 9.23 8.43 -4.45
N LEU A 103 9.11 7.11 -4.28
CA LEU A 103 8.67 6.48 -3.04
C LEU A 103 9.90 5.99 -2.27
N ASP A 104 10.10 6.52 -1.07
CA ASP A 104 11.26 6.24 -0.24
C ASP A 104 11.48 4.72 -0.03
N GLY A 105 12.66 4.23 -0.43
CA GLY A 105 13.02 2.81 -0.31
C GLY A 105 12.45 1.91 -1.41
N TYR A 106 11.60 2.43 -2.30
CA TYR A 106 11.08 1.74 -3.47
C TYR A 106 11.69 2.29 -4.77
N GLY A 107 11.75 3.62 -4.91
CA GLY A 107 12.16 4.32 -6.13
C GLY A 107 10.98 4.96 -6.88
N PRO A 108 11.09 5.19 -8.20
CA PRO A 108 10.06 5.91 -8.95
C PRO A 108 8.75 5.13 -9.05
N ILE A 109 7.64 5.81 -8.80
CA ILE A 109 6.26 5.36 -8.95
C ILE A 109 5.46 6.32 -9.86
N PRO A 110 4.41 5.85 -10.55
CA PRO A 110 3.56 6.73 -11.36
C PRO A 110 2.89 7.84 -10.54
N ALA A 111 2.73 9.03 -11.12
CA ALA A 111 2.14 10.20 -10.47
C ALA A 111 0.74 9.90 -9.89
N GLY A 112 -0.11 9.20 -10.63
CA GLY A 112 -1.46 8.83 -10.18
C GLY A 112 -1.48 7.94 -8.93
N VAL A 113 -0.55 6.98 -8.82
CA VAL A 113 -0.39 6.14 -7.62
C VAL A 113 0.02 7.01 -6.44
N ALA A 114 0.99 7.88 -6.68
CA ALA A 114 1.55 8.78 -5.69
C ALA A 114 0.50 9.78 -5.14
N GLN A 115 -0.38 10.30 -5.99
CA GLN A 115 -1.52 11.15 -5.61
C GLN A 115 -2.50 10.42 -4.67
N ASN A 116 -2.72 9.13 -4.89
CA ASN A 116 -3.54 8.29 -4.02
C ASN A 116 -2.85 7.91 -2.70
N LEU A 117 -1.57 8.22 -2.52
CA LEU A 117 -0.86 8.04 -1.24
C LEU A 117 -0.81 9.34 -0.43
N ALA A 118 -1.03 10.50 -1.05
CA ALA A 118 -0.89 11.84 -0.46
C ALA A 118 -1.97 12.22 0.59
N PHE A 119 -2.53 11.25 1.32
CA PHE A 119 -3.74 11.39 2.15
C PHE A 119 -3.52 11.80 3.61
N ALA A 120 -2.29 12.05 4.05
CA ALA A 120 -2.01 12.42 5.44
C ALA A 120 -1.52 13.86 5.57
N SER A 121 -0.36 14.15 4.97
CA SER A 121 0.38 15.38 5.22
C SER A 121 1.43 15.58 4.14
N LEU A 122 1.48 16.79 3.58
CA LEU A 122 2.50 17.21 2.63
C LEU A 122 3.43 18.22 3.29
N THR A 123 4.73 18.02 3.11
CA THR A 123 5.74 19.02 3.45
C THR A 123 6.27 19.58 2.15
N ARG A 124 6.00 20.87 1.88
CA ARG A 124 6.51 21.51 0.68
C ARG A 124 8.02 21.66 0.80
N VAL A 125 8.77 21.21 -0.20
CA VAL A 125 10.21 21.43 -0.32
C VAL A 125 10.45 22.23 -1.59
N ILE A 126 11.19 23.33 -1.50
CA ILE A 126 11.69 24.06 -2.67
C ILE A 126 13.10 23.56 -2.93
N THR A 127 13.33 23.06 -4.13
CA THR A 127 14.64 22.61 -4.60
C THR A 127 15.20 23.56 -5.65
N GLU A 128 16.52 23.64 -5.74
CA GLU A 128 17.21 24.33 -6.82
C GLU A 128 17.06 23.52 -8.13
N PRO A 129 16.71 24.14 -9.27
CA PRO A 129 16.33 23.42 -10.48
C PRO A 129 17.44 22.54 -11.09
N ASP A 130 18.69 23.01 -11.04
CA ASP A 130 19.81 22.36 -11.74
C ASP A 130 20.52 21.29 -10.90
N THR A 131 20.46 21.42 -9.56
CA THR A 131 21.20 20.56 -8.63
C THR A 131 20.29 19.65 -7.81
N GLY A 132 18.98 19.97 -7.73
CA GLY A 132 18.05 19.31 -6.82
C GLY A 132 18.29 19.64 -5.34
N ALA A 133 19.21 20.56 -5.02
CA ALA A 133 19.53 20.91 -3.65
C ALA A 133 18.31 21.53 -2.94
N VAL A 134 18.05 21.12 -1.70
CA VAL A 134 16.93 21.66 -0.92
C VAL A 134 17.25 23.09 -0.48
N VAL A 135 16.49 24.04 -1.00
CA VAL A 135 16.62 25.48 -0.71
C VAL A 135 15.73 25.89 0.45
N SER A 136 14.53 25.30 0.58
CA SER A 136 13.68 25.54 1.76
C SER A 136 12.68 24.42 2.01
N VAL A 137 12.29 24.26 3.27
CA VAL A 137 11.24 23.34 3.71
C VAL A 137 10.11 24.16 4.34
N GLY A 138 8.90 24.02 3.81
CA GLY A 138 7.69 24.68 4.27
C GLY A 138 7.02 23.98 5.44
N ARG A 139 5.88 24.53 5.88
CA ARG A 139 5.05 23.92 6.94
C ARG A 139 4.23 22.77 6.36
N THR A 140 3.99 21.77 7.20
CA THR A 140 3.13 20.63 6.87
C THR A 140 1.70 21.10 6.58
N HIS A 141 1.15 20.71 5.45
CA HIS A 141 -0.22 20.99 5.05
C HIS A 141 -1.01 19.69 4.92
N ARG A 142 -2.20 19.62 5.51
CA ARG A 142 -3.10 18.47 5.36
C ARG A 142 -3.89 18.62 4.07
N LEU A 143 -3.87 17.61 3.20
CA LEU A 143 -4.64 17.59 1.97
C LEU A 143 -5.85 16.66 2.12
N PRO A 144 -7.07 17.09 1.77
CA PRO A 144 -8.21 16.19 1.68
C PRO A 144 -7.98 15.15 0.58
N PRO A 145 -8.37 13.88 0.80
CA PRO A 145 -8.33 12.85 -0.22
C PRO A 145 -9.00 13.24 -1.54
N ALA A 146 -8.57 12.67 -2.67
CA ALA A 146 -9.15 12.93 -3.98
C ALA A 146 -10.66 12.65 -4.00
N ARG A 147 -11.12 11.57 -3.34
CA ARG A 147 -12.53 11.26 -3.12
C ARG A 147 -13.32 12.29 -2.28
N MET A 148 -12.62 13.20 -1.61
CA MET A 148 -13.17 14.28 -0.78
C MET A 148 -12.99 15.67 -1.42
N ARG A 149 -12.45 15.75 -2.65
CA ARG A 149 -12.41 16.99 -3.43
C ARG A 149 -13.78 17.18 -4.10
N LEU A 150 -14.46 18.27 -3.76
CA LEU A 150 -15.66 18.70 -4.48
C LEU A 150 -15.29 18.97 -5.95
N HIS A 151 -16.05 18.37 -6.88
CA HIS A 151 -15.96 18.71 -8.30
C HIS A 151 -16.48 20.15 -8.46
N LEU A 152 -15.60 21.07 -8.85
CA LEU A 152 -15.92 22.41 -9.36
C LEU A 152 -15.79 22.38 -10.88
#